data_AF-A0A820LTK2-F1
#
_entry.id   AF-A0A820LTK2-F1
#
_cell.length_a   1.000
_cell.length_b   1.000
_cell.length_c   1.000
_cell.angle_alpha   90.00
_cell.angle_beta   90.00
_cell.angle_gamma   90.00
#
_symmetry.space_group_name_H-M   'P 1'
#
loop_
_entity.id
_entity.type
_entity.pdbx_description
1 polymer ?
#
loop_
_entity_poly.entity_id
_entity_poly.type
_entity_poly.pdbx_seq_one_letter_code
_entity_poly.pdbx_strand_id
1 'polypeptide(L)'
;MTLARSPSMTTEEFNELQRNTNQLISVNTFLSTSTDREADSIFSGEGSPYPGLISAVFEILADSNCDIALLLPFADISNLSYMKDENEILLSMGTVMQVVLVKKNYNQTTGTIYLRMCRHDNRLVVELKAYLSNEIRKTI
;
A
#
# COMPACT_ATOMS: atom_id res chain seq x y z
N MET A 1 9.14 -8.52 5.33
CA MET A 1 9.50 -8.32 3.92
C MET A 1 9.11 -6.93 3.44
N THR A 2 9.75 -6.40 2.39
CA THR A 2 9.34 -5.15 1.71
C THR A 2 8.70 -5.51 0.38
N LEU A 3 7.55 -4.91 0.08
CA LEU A 3 6.81 -5.08 -1.17
C LEU A 3 6.79 -3.75 -1.92
N ALA A 4 6.91 -3.80 -3.23
CA ALA A 4 6.82 -2.66 -4.12
C ALA A 4 5.47 -2.68 -4.87
N ARG A 5 5.02 -1.51 -5.32
CA ARG A 5 3.97 -1.35 -6.33
C ARG A 5 4.07 0.03 -6.95
N SER A 6 4.00 0.14 -8.28
CA SER A 6 4.08 1.44 -8.98
C SER A 6 2.72 1.91 -9.53
N PRO A 7 1.89 2.63 -8.76
CA PRO A 7 0.65 3.22 -9.28
C PRO A 7 0.88 4.58 -9.94
N SER A 8 0.05 4.87 -10.94
CA SER A 8 -0.20 6.25 -11.38
C SER A 8 -1.35 6.82 -10.55
N MET A 9 -1.17 8.02 -10.00
CA MET A 9 -2.20 8.71 -9.22
C MET A 9 -2.19 10.21 -9.50
N THR A 10 -3.26 10.89 -9.16
CA THR A 10 -3.33 12.35 -9.27
C THR A 10 -2.41 13.03 -8.27
N THR A 11 -1.99 14.25 -8.60
CA THR A 11 -1.21 15.10 -7.69
C THR A 11 -2.00 15.40 -6.42
N GLU A 12 -3.33 15.52 -6.54
CA GLU A 12 -4.27 15.74 -5.43
C GLU A 12 -4.27 14.56 -4.46
N GLU A 13 -4.44 13.32 -4.96
CA GLU A 13 -4.38 12.09 -4.16
C GLU A 13 -3.03 11.94 -3.46
N PHE A 14 -1.92 12.17 -4.18
CA PHE A 14 -0.58 12.11 -3.61
C PHE A 14 -0.40 13.13 -2.47
N ASN A 15 -0.83 14.37 -2.69
CA ASN A 15 -0.76 15.43 -1.67
C ASN A 15 -1.68 15.14 -0.48
N GLU A 16 -2.81 14.47 -0.70
CA GLU A 16 -3.68 14.00 0.37
C GLU A 16 -3.01 12.94 1.23
N LEU A 17 -2.36 11.95 0.63
CA LEU A 17 -1.56 10.96 1.36
C LEU A 17 -0.42 11.64 2.13
N GLN A 18 0.22 12.66 1.54
CA GLN A 18 1.27 13.41 2.22
C GLN A 18 0.76 14.13 3.47
N ARG A 19 -0.40 14.80 3.40
CA ARG A 19 -1.05 15.46 4.55
C ARG A 19 -1.50 14.46 5.61
N ASN A 20 -1.87 13.25 5.20
CA ASN A 20 -2.35 12.18 6.08
C ASN A 20 -1.23 11.21 6.52
N THR A 21 0.02 11.69 6.60
CA THR A 21 1.11 10.91 7.20
C THR A 21 0.75 10.52 8.65
N ASN A 22 1.10 9.29 9.03
CA ASN A 22 0.72 8.58 10.26
C ASN A 22 -0.73 8.10 10.36
N GLN A 23 -1.59 8.37 9.36
CA GLN A 23 -2.96 7.85 9.31
C GLN A 23 -3.03 6.47 8.65
N LEU A 24 -4.21 5.85 8.72
CA LEU A 24 -4.51 4.57 8.09
C LEU A 24 -5.10 4.78 6.69
N ILE A 25 -4.72 3.89 5.77
CA ILE A 25 -5.34 3.71 4.46
C ILE A 25 -5.74 2.25 4.30
N SER A 26 -6.73 1.99 3.46
CA SER A 26 -7.13 0.63 3.06
C SER A 26 -7.33 0.55 1.56
N VAL A 27 -7.01 -0.59 0.97
CA VAL A 27 -7.30 -0.86 -0.45
C VAL A 27 -8.68 -1.50 -0.60
N ASN A 28 -9.43 -1.08 -1.62
CA ASN A 28 -10.75 -1.62 -1.94
C ASN A 28 -10.71 -2.66 -3.07
N THR A 29 -9.52 -3.05 -3.54
CA THR A 29 -9.27 -4.07 -4.55
C THR A 29 -8.13 -4.98 -4.09
N PHE A 30 -7.93 -6.11 -4.78
CA PHE A 30 -6.69 -6.85 -4.62
C PHE A 30 -5.53 -5.98 -5.08
N LEU A 31 -4.48 -5.87 -4.26
CA LEU A 31 -3.31 -5.08 -4.57
C LEU A 31 -2.17 -6.03 -4.93
N SER A 32 -1.90 -6.14 -6.24
CA SER A 32 -0.69 -6.79 -6.75
C SER A 32 0.53 -6.00 -6.32
N THR A 33 1.58 -6.69 -5.87
CA THR A 33 2.85 -6.13 -5.41
C THR A 33 4.00 -7.07 -5.77
N SER A 34 5.21 -6.55 -5.88
CA SER A 34 6.42 -7.36 -6.11
C SER A 34 7.36 -7.34 -4.90
N THR A 35 8.06 -8.44 -4.64
CA THR A 35 9.25 -8.41 -3.76
C THR A 35 10.51 -7.94 -4.49
N ASP A 36 10.49 -7.91 -5.82
CA ASP A 36 11.52 -7.34 -6.67
C ASP A 36 11.22 -5.87 -6.96
N ARG A 37 11.86 -4.99 -6.18
CA ARG A 37 11.73 -3.55 -6.34
C ARG A 37 12.17 -3.07 -7.71
N GLU A 38 13.18 -3.69 -8.32
CA GLU A 38 13.69 -3.24 -9.62
C GLU A 38 12.66 -3.52 -10.72
N ALA A 39 12.10 -4.74 -10.73
CA ALA A 39 11.02 -5.12 -11.64
C ALA A 39 9.83 -4.13 -11.58
N ASP A 40 9.42 -3.73 -10.37
CA ASP A 40 8.30 -2.80 -10.19
C ASP A 40 8.67 -1.34 -10.50
N SER A 41 9.92 -0.93 -10.21
CA SER A 41 10.38 0.44 -10.41
C SER A 41 10.50 0.84 -11.88
N ILE A 42 10.65 -0.14 -12.80
CA ILE A 42 10.64 0.08 -14.25
C ILE A 42 9.37 0.83 -14.67
N PHE A 43 8.23 0.54 -14.04
CA PHE A 43 6.96 1.23 -14.33
C PHE A 43 6.90 2.69 -13.84
N SER A 44 7.85 3.11 -12.99
CA SER A 44 7.90 4.46 -12.41
C SER A 44 8.97 5.38 -13.01
N GLY A 45 9.91 4.81 -13.79
CA GLY A 45 11.23 5.39 -14.07
C GLY A 45 11.29 6.76 -14.75
N GLU A 46 10.32 7.12 -15.61
CA GLU A 46 10.34 8.41 -16.31
C GLU A 46 9.37 9.47 -15.74
N GLY A 47 8.63 9.13 -14.68
CA GLY A 47 7.52 9.96 -14.21
C GLY A 47 6.28 9.82 -15.09
N SER A 48 5.20 10.52 -14.72
CA SER A 48 4.00 10.50 -15.56
C SER A 48 4.16 11.46 -16.73
N PRO A 49 3.91 11.01 -17.98
CA PRO A 49 3.92 11.90 -19.14
C PRO A 49 2.69 12.83 -19.17
N TYR A 50 1.71 12.60 -18.30
CA TYR A 50 0.46 13.35 -18.24
C TYR A 50 0.51 14.43 -17.15
N PRO A 51 0.18 15.69 -17.50
CA PRO A 51 0.06 16.77 -16.52
C PRO A 51 -0.93 16.40 -15.40
N GLY A 52 -0.58 16.75 -14.16
CA GLY A 52 -1.43 16.49 -13.00
C GLY A 52 -1.33 15.09 -12.41
N LEU A 53 -0.59 14.17 -13.04
CA LEU A 53 -0.32 12.83 -12.49
C LEU A 53 1.07 12.74 -11.87
N ILE A 54 1.20 11.89 -10.85
CA ILE A 54 2.46 11.50 -10.23
C ILE A 54 2.61 9.99 -10.42
N SER A 55 3.78 9.59 -10.93
CA SER A 55 4.18 8.18 -10.92
C SER A 55 4.77 7.86 -9.55
N ALA A 56 4.00 7.14 -8.73
CA ALA A 56 4.36 6.83 -7.37
C ALA A 56 4.94 5.42 -7.26
N VAL A 57 5.78 5.19 -6.25
CA VAL A 57 6.19 3.86 -5.80
C VAL A 57 5.73 3.68 -4.37
N PHE A 58 4.89 2.69 -4.14
CA PHE A 58 4.51 2.24 -2.80
C PHE A 58 5.58 1.28 -2.31
N GLU A 59 6.21 1.61 -1.18
CA GLU A 59 7.10 0.70 -0.46
C GLU A 59 6.40 0.24 0.81
N ILE A 60 5.88 -0.99 0.78
CA ILE A 60 5.05 -1.56 1.83
C ILE A 60 5.92 -2.49 2.68
N LEU A 61 6.11 -2.12 3.94
CA LEU A 61 6.69 -3.02 4.93
C LEU A 61 5.61 -3.99 5.43
N ALA A 62 5.70 -5.25 5.00
CA ALA A 62 4.87 -6.34 5.48
C ALA A 62 5.63 -7.14 6.55
N ASP A 63 5.06 -7.28 7.74
CA ASP A 63 5.64 -8.13 8.78
C ASP A 63 5.34 -9.60 8.47
N SER A 64 6.37 -10.32 8.03
CA SER A 64 6.30 -11.73 7.67
C SER A 64 6.54 -12.65 8.88
N ASN A 65 6.88 -12.10 10.05
CA ASN A 65 7.24 -12.86 11.24
C ASN A 65 6.01 -13.11 12.15
N CYS A 66 4.80 -13.01 11.61
CA CYS A 66 3.60 -13.34 12.36
C CYS A 66 3.43 -14.87 12.36
N ASP A 67 3.58 -15.50 13.52
CA ASP A 67 3.50 -16.96 13.72
C ASP A 67 2.16 -17.61 13.33
N ILE A 68 1.19 -16.81 12.87
CA ILE A 68 -0.13 -17.28 12.44
C ILE A 68 -0.28 -16.99 10.95
N ALA A 69 0.19 -17.91 10.11
CA ALA A 69 0.03 -17.86 8.65
C ALA A 69 -1.43 -17.69 8.18
N LEU A 70 -2.41 -18.02 9.04
CA LEU A 70 -3.86 -17.90 8.78
C LEU A 70 -4.41 -16.47 8.83
N LEU A 71 -3.62 -15.46 9.21
CA LEU A 71 -4.06 -14.07 9.36
C LEU A 71 -3.33 -13.09 8.43
N LEU A 72 -2.45 -13.59 7.55
CA LEU A 72 -1.71 -12.73 6.63
C LEU A 72 -2.66 -12.31 5.50
N PRO A 73 -2.92 -11.01 5.30
CA PRO A 73 -3.83 -10.52 4.27
C PRO A 73 -3.17 -10.54 2.88
N PHE A 74 -2.25 -11.47 2.61
CA PHE A 74 -1.53 -11.58 1.35
C PHE A 74 -1.15 -13.03 1.03
N ALA A 75 -0.90 -13.32 -0.25
CA ALA A 75 -0.42 -14.62 -0.72
C ALA A 75 0.74 -14.44 -1.73
N ASP A 76 1.73 -15.33 -1.67
CA ASP A 76 2.72 -15.47 -2.75
C ASP A 76 2.05 -16.22 -3.91
N ILE A 77 1.92 -15.53 -5.04
CA ILE A 77 1.34 -16.08 -6.26
C ILE A 77 2.36 -16.13 -7.40
N SER A 78 3.66 -16.01 -7.12
CA SER A 78 4.72 -16.02 -8.13
C SER A 78 4.63 -17.22 -9.08
N ASN A 79 4.26 -18.39 -8.55
CA ASN A 79 4.09 -19.62 -9.33
C ASN A 79 2.80 -19.69 -10.16
N LEU A 80 1.83 -18.83 -9.85
CA LEU A 80 0.53 -18.73 -10.53
C LEU A 80 0.45 -17.50 -11.43
N SER A 81 1.34 -16.53 -11.25
CA SER A 81 1.36 -15.29 -12.01
C SER A 81 1.67 -15.54 -13.48
N TYR A 82 1.06 -14.72 -14.34
CA TYR A 82 1.38 -14.71 -15.76
C TYR A 82 2.83 -14.25 -15.98
N MET A 83 3.30 -13.30 -15.17
CA MET A 83 4.66 -12.78 -15.19
C MET A 83 5.49 -13.45 -14.09
N LYS A 84 6.14 -14.56 -14.42
CA LYS A 84 6.85 -15.40 -13.43
C LYS A 84 8.05 -14.73 -12.75
N ASP A 85 8.62 -13.72 -13.41
CA ASP A 85 9.83 -13.05 -12.93
C ASP A 85 9.53 -11.88 -11.98
N GLU A 86 8.26 -11.55 -11.74
CA GLU A 86 7.87 -10.42 -10.88
C GLU A 86 7.82 -10.76 -9.38
N ASN A 87 8.02 -12.03 -8.98
CA ASN A 87 7.92 -12.47 -7.57
C ASN A 87 6.68 -11.88 -6.87
N GLU A 88 5.51 -12.04 -7.51
CA GLU A 88 4.27 -11.36 -7.16
C GLU A 88 3.70 -11.84 -5.82
N ILE A 89 3.46 -10.88 -4.94
CA ILE A 89 2.69 -11.04 -3.70
C ILE A 89 1.37 -10.28 -3.86
N LEU A 90 0.25 -11.00 -3.76
CA LEU A 90 -1.08 -10.42 -3.90
C LEU A 90 -1.69 -10.12 -2.53
N LEU A 91 -1.98 -8.84 -2.26
CA LEU A 91 -2.66 -8.40 -1.04
C LEU A 91 -4.17 -8.45 -1.24
N SER A 92 -4.86 -8.93 -0.20
CA SER A 92 -6.32 -9.04 -0.14
C SER A 92 -6.99 -7.67 -0.03
N MET A 93 -8.23 -7.60 -0.54
CA MET A 93 -9.10 -6.44 -0.36
C MET A 93 -9.29 -6.13 1.13
N GLY A 94 -9.31 -4.85 1.48
CA GLY A 94 -9.45 -4.39 2.86
C GLY A 94 -8.16 -4.45 3.68
N THR A 95 -7.01 -4.77 3.08
CA THR A 95 -5.71 -4.67 3.75
C THR A 95 -5.51 -3.24 4.24
N VAL A 96 -5.29 -3.09 5.55
CA VAL A 96 -5.07 -1.80 6.21
C VAL A 96 -3.58 -1.55 6.40
N MET A 97 -3.13 -0.36 6.00
CA MET A 97 -1.74 0.08 6.08
C MET A 97 -1.68 1.45 6.73
N GLN A 98 -0.60 1.72 7.46
CA GLN A 98 -0.29 3.06 7.93
C GLN A 98 0.57 3.78 6.90
N VAL A 99 0.24 5.03 6.59
CA VAL A 99 1.10 5.93 5.81
C VAL A 99 2.24 6.38 6.70
N VAL A 100 3.45 5.86 6.49
CA VAL A 100 4.61 6.18 7.33
C VAL A 100 5.25 7.49 6.87
N LEU A 101 5.37 7.68 5.56
CA LEU A 101 6.05 8.83 4.97
C LEU A 101 5.68 8.96 3.49
N VAL A 102 5.56 10.18 3.00
CA VAL A 102 5.38 10.47 1.57
C VAL A 102 6.46 11.44 1.14
N LYS A 103 7.24 11.07 0.12
CA LYS A 103 8.36 11.87 -0.41
C LYS A 103 8.18 12.08 -1.90
N LYS A 104 8.18 13.34 -2.32
CA LYS A 104 8.27 13.71 -3.74
C LYS A 104 9.74 13.69 -4.17
N ASN A 105 10.03 13.19 -5.36
CA ASN A 105 11.38 13.20 -5.92
C ASN A 105 11.70 14.55 -6.57
N TYR A 106 12.99 14.80 -6.87
CA TYR A 106 13.46 16.09 -7.39
C TYR A 106 12.78 16.53 -8.69
N ASN A 107 12.38 15.58 -9.56
CA ASN A 107 11.69 15.86 -10.81
C ASN A 107 10.23 16.31 -10.64
N GLN A 108 9.68 16.23 -9.42
CA GLN A 108 8.29 16.54 -9.07
C GLN A 108 7.20 15.74 -9.82
N THR A 109 7.58 14.79 -10.67
CA THR A 109 6.66 13.91 -11.41
C THR A 109 6.69 12.48 -10.90
N THR A 110 7.64 12.17 -10.01
CA THR A 110 7.69 10.91 -9.25
C THR A 110 7.68 11.13 -7.75
N GLY A 111 7.27 10.09 -7.00
CA GLY A 111 7.32 10.10 -5.55
C GLY A 111 7.33 8.69 -4.96
N THR A 112 7.72 8.58 -3.70
CA THR A 112 7.72 7.33 -2.93
C THR A 112 6.81 7.47 -1.73
N ILE A 113 5.94 6.49 -1.55
CA ILE A 113 4.98 6.38 -0.45
C ILE A 113 5.38 5.18 0.39
N TYR A 114 5.87 5.43 1.60
CA TYR A 114 6.26 4.39 2.53
C TYR A 114 5.05 4.00 3.38
N LEU A 115 4.68 2.73 3.28
CA LEU A 115 3.53 2.15 3.94
C LEU A 115 4.00 1.06 4.91
N ARG A 116 3.25 0.86 5.99
CA ARG A 116 3.45 -0.28 6.89
C ARG A 116 2.15 -1.03 7.05
N MET A 117 2.15 -2.31 6.72
CA MET A 117 1.00 -3.17 6.93
C MET A 117 0.67 -3.25 8.43
N CYS A 118 -0.59 -3.01 8.78
CA CYS A 118 -1.01 -3.00 10.18
C CYS A 118 -1.40 -4.41 10.63
N ARG A 119 -0.88 -4.81 11.79
CA ARG A 119 -1.32 -6.02 12.50
C ARG A 119 -2.69 -5.78 13.16
N HIS A 120 -3.39 -6.85 13.51
CA HIS A 120 -4.72 -6.76 14.12
C HIS A 120 -4.74 -6.07 15.49
N ASP A 121 -3.61 -6.09 16.20
CA ASP A 121 -3.37 -5.44 17.49
C ASP A 121 -2.82 -4.02 17.36
N ASN A 122 -2.64 -3.51 16.13
CA ASN A 122 -2.25 -2.12 15.91
C ASN A 122 -3.28 -1.19 16.57
N ARG A 123 -2.80 -0.29 17.43
CA ARG A 123 -3.64 0.61 18.21
C ARG A 123 -4.63 1.41 17.35
N LEU A 124 -4.20 1.94 16.21
CA LEU A 124 -5.08 2.72 15.31
C LEU A 124 -6.18 1.83 14.72
N VAL A 125 -5.86 0.57 14.41
CA VAL A 125 -6.86 -0.40 13.91
C VAL A 125 -7.86 -0.75 15.01
N VAL A 126 -7.41 -0.91 16.26
CA VAL A 126 -8.29 -1.15 17.41
C VAL A 126 -9.22 0.05 17.65
N GLU A 127 -8.68 1.28 17.64
CA GLU A 127 -9.45 2.51 17.79
C GLU A 127 -10.48 2.67 16.65
N LEU A 128 -10.09 2.40 15.40
CA LEU A 128 -10.99 2.42 14.25
C LEU A 128 -12.14 1.41 14.39
N LYS A 129 -11.84 0.16 14.81
CA LYS A 129 -12.86 -0.87 15.03
C LYS A 129 -13.86 -0.45 16.12
N ALA A 130 -13.36 0.14 17.21
CA ALA A 130 -14.20 0.62 18.30
C ALA A 130 -15.11 1.77 17.84
N TYR A 131 -14.56 2.73 17.10
CA TYR A 131 -15.32 3.85 16.52
C TYR A 131 -16.44 3.35 15.60
N LEU A 132 -16.11 2.50 14.61
CA LEU A 132 -17.08 1.97 13.65
C LEU A 132 -18.19 1.17 14.35
N SER A 133 -17.83 0.39 15.37
CA SER A 133 -18.81 -0.37 16.16
C SER A 133 -19.80 0.55 16.89
N ASN A 134 -19.34 1.68 17.40
CA ASN A 134 -20.20 2.66 18.05
C ASN A 134 -21.10 3.40 17.06
N GLU A 135 -20.59 3.74 15.86
CA GLU A 135 -21.41 4.37 14.81
C GLU A 135 -22.53 3.45 14.33
N ILE A 136 -22.23 2.17 14.08
CA ILE A 136 -23.25 1.19 13.68
C ILE A 136 -24.36 1.07 14.74
N ARG A 137 -24.00 1.04 16.02
CA ARG A 137 -24.97 0.95 17.13
C ARG A 137 -25.88 2.18 17.25
N LYS A 138 -25.50 3.34 16.73
CA LYS A 138 -26.34 4.54 16.72
C LYS A 138 -27.38 4.51 15.59
N THR A 139 -27.14 3.70 14.56
CA THR A 139 -27.99 3.61 13.36
C THR A 139 -29.07 2.54 13.47
N ILE A 140 -29.01 1.69 14.50
CA ILE A 140 -29.98 0.61 14.79
C ILE A 140 -30.80 1.03 16.01
#